data_AF-A0A538F3D5-F1
#
_entry.id   AF-A0A538F3D5-F1
#
_cell.length_a   1.000
_cell.length_b   1.000
_cell.length_c   1.000
_cell.angle_alpha   90.00
_cell.angle_beta   90.00
_cell.angle_gamma   90.00
#
_symmetry.space_group_name_H-M   'P 1'
#
loop_
_entity.id
_entity.type
_entity.pdbx_description
1 polymer ?
#
loop_
_entity_poly.entity_id
_entity_poly.type
_entity_poly.pdbx_seq_one_letter_code
_entity_poly.pdbx_strand_id
1 'polypeptide(L)'
;MPTLQVQARPTPGERSDQPVEIEVDEALTVLAAAIEDWAAPRQGWEFTLHEGHDFDRANNVEGELLFASGEQSSSLRFRLEQLDRADEMDANEFLLVFEERDGIAKTARLTANGLDVELFHILTFT
;
A
#
# COMPACT_ATOMS: atom_id res chain seq x y z
N MET A 1 10.07 -2.93 -18.54
CA MET A 1 9.67 -2.49 -17.19
C MET A 1 9.16 -3.72 -16.46
N PRO A 2 9.35 -3.81 -15.13
CA PRO A 2 8.83 -4.96 -14.37
C PRO A 2 7.31 -4.91 -14.26
N THR A 3 6.71 -6.04 -13.89
CA THR A 3 5.26 -6.19 -13.71
C THR A 3 4.91 -6.63 -12.30
N LEU A 4 3.74 -6.23 -11.81
CA LEU A 4 3.13 -6.74 -10.59
C LEU A 4 1.87 -7.53 -10.94
N GLN A 5 1.66 -8.65 -10.25
CA GLN A 5 0.41 -9.40 -10.27
C GLN A 5 -0.54 -8.76 -9.27
N VAL A 6 -1.69 -8.31 -9.75
CA VAL A 6 -2.70 -7.64 -8.92
C VAL A 6 -4.05 -8.30 -9.07
N GLN A 7 -4.86 -8.26 -8.01
CA GLN A 7 -6.25 -8.70 -8.08
C GLN A 7 -7.01 -7.77 -9.04
N ALA A 8 -7.72 -8.38 -9.99
CA ALA A 8 -8.58 -7.65 -10.90
C ALA A 8 -9.67 -6.92 -10.10
N ARG A 9 -10.06 -5.73 -10.57
CA ARG A 9 -11.19 -5.06 -9.92
C ARG A 9 -12.48 -5.87 -10.07
N PRO A 10 -13.31 -5.93 -9.02
CA PRO A 10 -14.68 -6.39 -9.15
C PRO A 10 -15.44 -5.41 -10.06
N THR A 11 -15.68 -5.82 -11.30
CA THR A 11 -16.52 -5.09 -12.24
C THR A 11 -17.89 -5.77 -12.30
N PRO A 12 -19.00 -5.03 -12.47
CA PRO A 12 -20.29 -5.66 -12.70
C PRO A 12 -20.28 -6.42 -14.04
N GLY A 13 -19.97 -7.71 -14.04
CA GLY A 13 -19.91 -8.55 -15.24
C GLY A 13 -18.86 -9.68 -15.23
N GLU A 14 -18.65 -10.29 -16.40
CA GLU A 14 -17.87 -11.51 -16.72
C GLU A 14 -16.34 -11.32 -16.77
N ARG A 15 -15.73 -10.47 -15.93
CA ARG A 15 -14.25 -10.51 -15.80
C ARG A 15 -13.86 -11.69 -14.91
N SER A 16 -12.82 -12.42 -15.31
CA SER A 16 -12.28 -13.50 -14.50
C SER A 16 -11.66 -12.92 -13.22
N ASP A 17 -11.84 -13.59 -12.09
CA ASP A 17 -11.16 -13.30 -10.82
C ASP A 17 -9.65 -13.62 -10.88
N GLN A 18 -9.06 -13.65 -12.08
CA GLN A 18 -7.65 -13.97 -12.26
C GLN A 18 -6.80 -12.73 -12.02
N PRO A 19 -5.61 -12.90 -11.42
CA PRO A 19 -4.65 -11.81 -11.32
C PRO A 19 -4.32 -11.21 -12.70
N VAL A 20 -4.13 -9.89 -12.72
CA VAL A 20 -3.75 -9.13 -13.90
C VAL A 20 -2.32 -8.64 -13.74
N GLU A 21 -1.54 -8.70 -14.82
CA GLU A 21 -0.20 -8.13 -14.87
C GLU A 21 -0.28 -6.64 -15.20
N ILE A 22 0.29 -5.80 -14.33
CA ILE A 22 0.42 -4.37 -14.56
C ILE A 22 1.89 -4.01 -14.63
N GLU A 23 2.29 -3.32 -15.70
CA GLU A 23 3.62 -2.73 -15.83
C GLU A 23 3.79 -1.58 -14.84
N VAL A 24 4.88 -1.62 -14.08
CA VAL A 24 5.19 -0.63 -13.05
C VAL A 24 6.64 -0.18 -13.11
N ASP A 25 6.92 0.97 -12.49
CA ASP A 25 8.28 1.40 -12.20
C ASP A 25 8.99 0.40 -11.25
N GLU A 26 10.30 0.23 -11.45
CA GLU A 26 11.11 -0.72 -10.68
C GLU A 26 11.06 -0.44 -9.17
N ALA A 27 11.08 0.83 -8.78
CA ALA A 27 10.96 1.23 -7.37
C ALA A 27 9.67 0.70 -6.72
N LEU A 28 8.55 0.66 -7.45
CA LEU A 28 7.28 0.19 -6.90
C LEU A 28 7.30 -1.31 -6.62
N THR A 29 8.05 -2.09 -7.40
CA THR A 29 8.24 -3.53 -7.11
C THR A 29 9.03 -3.76 -5.84
N VAL A 30 10.04 -2.93 -5.58
CA VAL A 30 10.85 -3.00 -4.36
C VAL A 30 10.01 -2.62 -3.14
N LEU A 31 9.21 -1.56 -3.24
CA LEU A 31 8.31 -1.14 -2.16
C LEU A 31 7.24 -2.19 -1.85
N ALA A 32 6.60 -2.76 -2.88
CA ALA A 32 5.61 -3.82 -2.69
C ALA A 32 6.24 -5.07 -2.05
N ALA A 33 7.43 -5.48 -2.49
CA ALA A 33 8.16 -6.61 -1.91
C ALA A 33 8.52 -6.35 -0.44
N ALA A 34 9.00 -5.14 -0.10
CA ALA A 34 9.33 -4.81 1.29
C ALA A 34 8.11 -4.89 2.22
N ILE A 35 6.94 -4.45 1.76
CA ILE A 35 5.70 -4.55 2.53
C ILE A 35 5.28 -6.01 2.68
N GLU A 36 5.32 -6.80 1.60
CA GLU A 36 4.97 -8.23 1.62
C GLU A 36 5.90 -9.02 2.56
N ASP A 37 7.21 -8.82 2.45
CA ASP A 37 8.22 -9.50 3.28
C ASP A 37 7.99 -9.22 4.78
N TRP A 38 7.49 -8.02 5.11
CA TRP A 38 7.12 -7.68 6.47
C TRP A 38 5.73 -8.22 6.86
N ALA A 39 4.72 -8.13 6.01
CA ALA A 39 3.35 -8.55 6.35
C ALA A 39 3.22 -10.08 6.41
N ALA A 40 3.76 -10.80 5.43
CA ALA A 40 3.57 -12.25 5.22
C ALA A 40 3.87 -13.14 6.44
N PRO A 41 4.96 -12.94 7.21
CA PRO A 41 5.23 -13.78 8.38
C PRO A 41 4.38 -13.44 9.62
N ARG A 42 3.65 -12.32 9.63
CA ARG A 42 3.00 -11.78 10.83
C ARG A 42 1.52 -12.15 10.86
N GLN A 43 1.12 -12.85 11.92
CA GLN A 43 -0.28 -13.22 12.12
C GLN A 43 -1.15 -11.98 12.27
N GLY A 44 -2.24 -11.94 11.51
CA GLY A 44 -3.21 -10.85 11.56
C GLY A 44 -2.92 -9.72 10.58
N TRP A 45 -1.77 -9.72 9.88
CA TRP A 45 -1.53 -8.82 8.76
C TRP A 45 -1.75 -9.54 7.43
N GLU A 46 -2.36 -8.84 6.49
CA GLU A 46 -2.51 -9.25 5.10
C GLU A 46 -2.21 -8.05 4.21
N PHE A 47 -1.36 -8.25 3.22
CA PHE A 47 -1.08 -7.29 2.17
C PHE A 47 -1.56 -7.85 0.83
N THR A 48 -2.32 -7.06 0.09
CA THR A 48 -2.80 -7.44 -1.23
C THR A 48 -2.62 -6.28 -2.20
N LEU A 49 -2.39 -6.62 -3.47
CA LEU A 49 -2.32 -5.67 -4.57
C LEU A 49 -3.58 -5.77 -5.41
N HIS A 50 -4.14 -4.63 -5.79
CA HIS A 50 -5.35 -4.50 -6.58
C HIS A 50 -5.12 -3.62 -7.80
N GLU A 51 -5.84 -3.89 -8.88
CA GLU A 51 -5.93 -2.97 -10.01
C GLU A 51 -6.49 -1.61 -9.54
N GLY A 52 -5.80 -0.51 -9.81
CA GLY A 52 -6.14 0.84 -9.33
C GLY A 52 -7.20 1.56 -10.15
N HIS A 53 -7.98 2.45 -9.54
CA HIS A 53 -9.24 2.95 -10.13
C HIS A 53 -9.11 3.78 -11.42
N ASP A 54 -7.90 4.25 -11.75
CA ASP A 54 -7.64 5.12 -12.90
C ASP A 54 -7.25 4.31 -14.14
N PHE A 55 -8.19 4.08 -15.06
CA PHE A 55 -7.93 3.38 -16.32
C PHE A 55 -6.88 4.11 -17.19
N ASP A 56 -6.09 3.35 -17.94
CA ASP A 56 -5.03 3.82 -18.85
C ASP A 56 -3.92 4.65 -18.19
N ARG A 57 -3.82 4.59 -16.86
CA ARG A 57 -2.71 5.19 -16.11
C ARG A 57 -1.56 4.19 -15.97
N ALA A 58 -0.32 4.67 -16.13
CA ALA A 58 0.84 3.89 -15.73
C ALA A 58 0.82 3.65 -14.20
N ASN A 59 1.48 2.60 -13.73
CA ASN A 59 1.59 2.29 -12.30
C ASN A 59 0.23 2.13 -11.58
N ASN A 60 -0.80 1.69 -12.29
CA ASN A 60 -2.17 1.66 -11.79
C ASN A 60 -2.43 0.51 -10.81
N VAL A 61 -1.74 0.54 -9.68
CA VAL A 61 -1.74 -0.46 -8.62
C VAL A 61 -2.11 0.20 -7.30
N GLU A 62 -3.06 -0.42 -6.60
CA GLU A 62 -3.43 -0.07 -5.23
C GLU A 62 -2.94 -1.15 -4.28
N GLY A 63 -2.32 -0.73 -3.18
CA GLY A 63 -1.98 -1.59 -2.05
C GLY A 63 -3.11 -1.55 -1.03
N GLU A 64 -3.50 -2.72 -0.54
CA GLU A 64 -4.41 -2.87 0.59
C GLU A 64 -3.71 -3.64 1.72
N LEU A 65 -3.59 -2.96 2.86
CA LEU A 65 -3.15 -3.55 4.11
C LEU A 65 -4.35 -3.77 5.01
N LEU A 66 -4.51 -4.99 5.48
CA LEU A 66 -5.51 -5.37 6.47
C LEU A 66 -4.80 -5.87 7.73
N PHE A 67 -5.21 -5.33 8.86
CA PHE A 67 -4.92 -5.90 10.16
C PHE A 67 -6.22 -6.43 10.78
N ALA A 68 -6.20 -7.67 11.27
CA ALA A 68 -7.28 -8.30 12.00
C ALA A 68 -6.75 -9.18 13.14
N SER A 69 -7.14 -8.86 14.37
CA SER A 69 -6.77 -9.63 15.57
C SER A 69 -7.89 -9.59 16.60
N GLY A 70 -8.50 -10.75 16.89
CA GLY A 70 -9.65 -10.84 17.78
C GLY A 70 -10.83 -9.99 17.29
N GLU A 71 -11.24 -9.00 18.09
CA GLU A 71 -12.31 -8.06 17.75
C GLU A 71 -11.79 -6.77 17.10
N GLN A 72 -10.48 -6.60 16.97
CA GLN A 72 -9.86 -5.40 16.40
C GLN A 72 -9.56 -5.61 14.91
N SER A 73 -9.92 -4.62 14.09
CA SER A 73 -9.50 -4.55 12.69
C SER A 73 -9.19 -3.13 12.26
N SER A 74 -8.26 -3.00 11.31
CA SER A 74 -7.92 -1.74 10.66
C SER A 74 -7.46 -2.02 9.24
N SER A 75 -7.80 -1.16 8.30
CA SER A 75 -7.38 -1.31 6.90
C SER A 75 -6.85 0.00 6.35
N LEU A 76 -5.82 -0.08 5.50
CA LEU A 76 -5.30 1.03 4.74
C LEU A 76 -5.27 0.66 3.26
N ARG A 77 -5.95 1.46 2.43
CA ARG A 77 -5.86 1.40 0.98
C ARG A 77 -5.15 2.63 0.46
N PHE A 78 -4.22 2.44 -0.45
CA PHE A 78 -3.41 3.52 -1.00
C PHE A 78 -2.96 3.18 -2.41
N ARG A 79 -2.66 4.21 -3.21
CA ARG A 79 -2.02 4.01 -4.51
C ARG A 79 -0.55 3.72 -4.27
N LEU A 80 -0.03 2.66 -4.89
CA LEU A 80 1.37 2.27 -4.69
C LEU A 80 2.33 3.37 -5.17
N GLU A 81 1.97 4.07 -6.25
CA GLU A 81 2.71 5.24 -6.77
C GLU A 81 2.75 6.46 -5.84
N GLN A 82 1.97 6.50 -4.75
CA GLN A 82 2.04 7.59 -3.76
C GLN A 82 3.04 7.30 -2.64
N LEU A 83 3.59 6.10 -2.60
CA LEU A 83 4.54 5.68 -1.58
C LEU A 83 5.93 6.19 -1.97
N ASP A 84 6.48 7.08 -1.16
CA ASP A 84 7.85 7.55 -1.32
C ASP A 84 8.84 6.54 -0.72
N ARG A 85 8.48 5.95 0.42
CA ARG A 85 9.34 5.01 1.15
C ARG A 85 8.57 4.00 1.99
N ALA A 86 9.19 2.84 2.18
CA ALA A 86 8.75 1.76 3.06
C ALA A 86 9.96 1.26 3.87
N ASP A 87 9.94 1.48 5.18
CA ASP A 87 11.07 1.15 6.07
C ASP A 87 10.65 0.19 7.17
N GLU A 88 11.40 -0.89 7.35
CA GLU A 88 11.35 -1.65 8.59
C GLU A 88 12.11 -0.88 9.67
N MET A 89 11.38 -0.40 10.68
CA MET A 89 11.95 0.35 11.80
C MET A 89 12.52 -0.63 12.83
N ASP A 90 11.72 -1.64 13.18
CA ASP A 90 12.11 -2.79 13.99
C ASP A 90 11.24 -4.02 13.65
N ALA A 91 11.47 -5.14 14.35
CA ALA A 91 10.78 -6.39 14.09
C ALA A 91 9.25 -6.34 14.26
N ASN A 92 8.68 -5.33 14.91
CA ASN A 92 7.24 -5.17 15.11
C ASN A 92 6.69 -3.86 14.55
N GLU A 93 7.52 -3.05 13.90
CA GLU A 93 7.16 -1.72 13.40
C GLU A 93 7.65 -1.51 11.97
N PHE A 94 6.72 -1.18 11.07
CA PHE A 94 7.00 -0.84 9.69
C PHE A 94 6.38 0.50 9.34
N LEU A 95 7.15 1.36 8.67
CA LEU A 95 6.76 2.71 8.37
C LEU A 95 6.56 2.88 6.87
N LEU A 96 5.37 3.34 6.49
CA LEU A 96 5.06 3.82 5.15
C LEU A 96 5.12 5.34 5.15
N VAL A 97 5.92 5.91 4.25
CA VAL A 97 6.02 7.36 4.03
C VAL A 97 5.46 7.67 2.67
N PHE A 98 4.41 8.49 2.63
CA PHE A 98 3.78 8.91 1.39
C PHE A 98 4.38 10.22 0.89
N GLU A 99 4.40 10.41 -0.42
CA GLU A 99 4.76 11.69 -1.04
C GLU A 99 3.99 12.85 -0.40
N GLU A 100 4.70 13.94 -0.10
CA GLU A 100 4.05 15.19 0.28
C GLU A 100 3.20 15.70 -0.89
N ARG A 101 1.92 15.97 -0.63
CA ARG A 101 1.03 16.60 -1.61
C ARG A 101 0.24 17.70 -0.95
N ASP A 102 0.22 18.86 -1.61
CA ASP A 102 -0.52 20.06 -1.17
C ASP A 102 -0.17 20.48 0.26
N GLY A 103 1.12 20.39 0.63
CA GLY A 103 1.59 20.72 1.98
C GLY A 103 1.22 19.70 3.04
N ILE A 104 0.73 18.51 2.66
CA ILE A 104 0.37 17.44 3.58
C ILE A 104 1.34 16.28 3.39
N ALA A 105 2.17 16.03 4.41
CA ALA A 105 2.93 14.79 4.55
C ALA A 105 2.10 13.77 5.31
N LYS A 106 2.23 12.49 4.94
CA LYS A 106 1.46 11.40 5.54
C LYS A 106 2.37 10.23 5.85
N THR A 107 2.13 9.60 6.99
CA THR A 107 2.78 8.35 7.36
C THR A 107 1.73 7.36 7.82
N ALA A 108 1.99 6.09 7.58
CA ALA A 108 1.27 5.00 8.21
C ALA A 108 2.27 4.08 8.88
N ARG A 109 2.10 3.89 10.19
CA ARG A 109 2.88 2.97 10.98
C ARG A 109 2.08 1.70 11.21
N LEU A 110 2.62 0.59 10.75
CA LEU A 110 2.08 -0.74 10.95
C LEU A 110 2.75 -1.31 12.19
N THR A 111 1.95 -1.71 13.18
CA THR A 111 2.42 -2.27 14.44
C THR A 111 1.87 -3.67 14.68
N ALA A 112 2.33 -4.35 15.73
CA ALA A 112 1.70 -5.59 16.19
C ALA A 112 0.21 -5.44 16.59
N ASN A 113 -0.26 -4.21 16.85
CA ASN A 113 -1.62 -3.92 17.32
C ASN A 113 -2.50 -3.21 16.28
N GLY A 114 -2.01 -3.04 15.05
CA GLY A 114 -2.73 -2.39 13.96
C GLY A 114 -2.05 -1.14 13.41
N LEU A 115 -2.85 -0.29 12.76
CA LEU A 115 -2.41 0.90 12.02
C LEU A 115 -2.49 2.18 12.86
N ASP A 116 -1.41 2.96 12.87
CA ASP A 116 -1.43 4.39 13.22
C ASP A 116 -1.22 5.21 11.94
N VAL A 117 -2.07 6.20 11.69
CA VAL A 117 -1.92 7.12 10.55
C VAL A 117 -1.72 8.54 11.05
N GLU A 118 -0.65 9.17 10.59
CA GLU A 118 -0.32 10.56 10.94
C GLU A 118 -0.36 11.45 9.71
N LEU A 119 -0.88 12.66 9.90
CA LEU A 119 -1.03 13.69 8.87
C LEU A 119 -0.39 14.97 9.37
N PHE A 120 0.57 15.49 8.62
CA PHE A 120 1.31 16.69 8.97
C PHE A 120 1.01 17.78 7.95
N HIS A 121 0.41 18.88 8.41
CA HIS A 121 0.24 20.07 7.58
C HIS A 121 1.45 20.98 7.71
N ILE A 122 2.17 21.16 6.61
CA ILE A 122 3.41 21.93 6.53
C ILE A 122 3.08 23.35 6.06
N LEU A 123 3.12 24.30 6.98
CA LEU A 123 3.00 25.72 6.64
C LEU A 123 4.37 26.24 6.22
N THR A 124 4.57 26.43 4.91
CA THR A 124 5.73 27.14 4.37
C THR A 124 5.46 28.65 4.43
N PHE A 125 6.00 29.32 5.44
CA PHE A 125 6.07 30.77 5.44
C PHE A 125 7.24 31.19 4.54
N THR A 126 6.95 32.01 3.53
CA THR A 126 7.96 32.66 2.66
C THR A 126 8.27 34.06 3.15
#